data_AF-A0A6P7FIR9-F1
#
_entry.id   AF-A0A6P7FIR9-F1
#
_cell.length_a   1.000
_cell.length_b   1.000
_cell.length_c   1.000
_cell.angle_alpha   90.00
_cell.angle_beta   90.00
_cell.angle_gamma   90.00
#
_symmetry.space_group_name_H-M   'P 1'
#
loop_
_entity.id
_entity.type
_entity.pdbx_description
1 polymer ?
#
loop_
_entity_poly.entity_id
_entity_poly.type
_entity_poly.pdbx_seq_one_letter_code
_entity_poly.pdbx_strand_id
1 'polypeptide(L)'
;MTLSNQCQNPSADNNLSDILTAAKVNNMESETSVTRKLLPLAAFFMAFTTVMTVLIVYMDNTAIKHYQFRVNMSQDYDLLGVSQDDPQLIMYIRAVHLTPAIEPNHKPLKSEDEISEDTAYVIKLLNNKHKGFFIEAGAYGDGKSKTEWLEENLGWQGLLIQPDPRHYFSLRRHNRKHSQAIHGCISPSPHPKEVSLHPENGGIKVNSIRSSLLDMDDSDWFNTRVKCFPLYSLLLATNVTNIDYLILETGGTELQVLETVPFERTNIEVINVQVRNNDTEKDTLKKFLALKKYKFMENFNESYVFMLTH
;
A
#
# COMPACT_ATOMS: atom_id res chain seq x y z
N MET A 1 135.36 32.85 -4.01
CA MET A 1 136.10 33.10 -2.75
C MET A 1 135.12 33.78 -1.81
N THR A 2 134.63 33.23 -0.70
CA THR A 2 134.84 31.99 0.07
C THR A 2 133.53 31.85 0.86
N LEU A 3 132.67 30.87 0.53
CA LEU A 3 132.60 29.52 1.14
C LEU A 3 132.26 29.54 2.65
N SER A 4 131.04 29.15 2.98
CA SER A 4 130.83 27.95 3.81
C SER A 4 129.50 27.29 3.45
N ASN A 5 129.53 25.96 3.40
CA ASN A 5 128.52 25.04 2.90
C ASN A 5 128.23 24.00 4.00
N GLN A 6 127.14 23.25 3.77
CA GLN A 6 126.69 21.99 4.39
C GLN A 6 125.68 22.15 5.53
N CYS A 7 124.38 21.81 5.37
CA CYS A 7 123.68 20.55 4.98
C CYS A 7 123.49 19.58 6.16
N GLN A 8 122.24 19.37 6.60
CA GLN A 8 121.50 18.09 6.53
C GLN A 8 120.08 18.20 7.15
N ASN A 9 119.08 17.74 6.39
CA ASN A 9 117.71 17.33 6.80
C ASN A 9 117.79 16.04 7.68
N PRO A 10 116.72 15.53 8.38
CA PRO A 10 115.33 15.48 7.92
C PRO A 10 114.17 15.44 8.97
N SER A 11 112.94 15.49 8.43
CA SER A 11 111.74 14.70 8.76
C SER A 11 111.05 14.73 10.15
N ALA A 12 109.75 15.07 10.05
CA ALA A 12 108.60 14.29 10.49
C ALA A 12 108.04 14.44 11.93
N ASP A 13 106.71 14.57 11.93
CA ASP A 13 105.73 14.09 12.90
C ASP A 13 105.71 14.70 14.31
N ASN A 14 104.67 15.48 14.62
CA ASN A 14 103.48 14.94 15.31
C ASN A 14 102.48 16.02 15.75
N ASN A 15 101.22 15.59 15.64
CA ASN A 15 99.97 16.02 16.28
C ASN A 15 100.02 16.85 17.58
N LEU A 16 99.09 17.83 17.62
CA LEU A 16 98.18 18.34 18.68
C LEU A 16 98.08 19.86 18.46
N SER A 17 96.94 20.52 18.46
CA SER A 17 95.61 20.23 18.99
C SER A 17 94.66 21.26 18.40
N ASP A 18 93.43 20.82 18.13
CA ASP A 18 92.17 21.55 18.25
C ASP A 18 92.06 22.99 17.71
N ILE A 19 91.06 23.20 16.85
CA ILE A 19 89.80 23.90 17.21
C ILE A 19 89.11 24.35 15.91
N LEU A 20 87.83 24.01 15.82
CA LEU A 20 86.75 24.59 15.01
C LEU A 20 86.46 24.06 13.59
N THR A 21 85.27 23.46 13.53
CA THR A 21 84.25 23.50 12.45
C THR A 21 84.35 22.51 11.29
N ALA A 22 84.08 21.25 11.63
CA ALA A 22 83.29 20.38 10.77
C ALA A 22 81.81 20.81 10.79
N ALA A 23 81.31 21.36 9.69
CA ALA A 23 79.88 21.52 9.46
C ALA A 23 79.54 21.50 7.98
N LYS A 24 79.75 20.36 7.29
CA LYS A 24 79.07 20.12 6.01
C LYS A 24 79.04 18.67 5.51
N VAL A 25 78.84 17.68 6.38
CA VAL A 25 78.34 16.37 5.95
C VAL A 25 77.54 15.82 7.12
N ASN A 26 76.21 15.86 7.02
CA ASN A 26 75.24 15.07 7.81
C ASN A 26 73.87 15.74 7.65
N ASN A 27 73.22 15.57 6.50
CA ASN A 27 71.79 15.89 6.37
C ASN A 27 71.05 15.00 5.36
N MET A 28 71.61 13.84 4.97
CA MET A 28 70.95 12.95 3.98
C MET A 28 70.63 11.53 4.48
N GLU A 29 70.90 11.20 5.75
CA GLU A 29 70.56 9.87 6.33
C GLU A 29 69.39 9.88 7.33
N SER A 30 69.00 11.05 7.85
CA SER A 30 67.93 11.18 8.87
C SER A 30 66.52 11.11 8.29
N GLU A 31 66.27 11.73 7.12
CA GLU A 31 64.94 11.75 6.47
C GLU A 31 64.49 10.36 6.00
N THR A 32 65.43 9.48 5.63
CA THR A 32 65.16 8.12 5.16
C THR A 32 64.69 7.15 6.27
N SER A 33 64.97 7.44 7.54
CA SER A 33 64.62 6.55 8.67
C SER A 33 63.18 6.73 9.13
N VAL A 34 62.71 7.99 9.15
CA VAL A 34 61.36 8.37 9.58
C VAL A 34 60.33 8.02 8.50
N THR A 35 60.64 8.30 7.24
CA THR A 35 59.81 7.94 6.08
C THR A 35 59.61 6.43 5.96
N ARG A 36 60.64 5.62 6.19
CA ARG A 36 60.55 4.14 6.13
C ARG A 36 59.69 3.53 7.24
N LYS A 37 59.58 4.20 8.40
CA LYS A 37 58.70 3.81 9.52
C LYS A 37 57.26 4.33 9.36
N LEU A 38 57.07 5.50 8.73
CA LEU A 38 55.75 6.08 8.47
C LEU A 38 55.06 5.48 7.25
N LEU A 39 55.81 5.00 6.26
CA LEU A 39 55.28 4.39 5.04
C LEU A 39 54.30 3.23 5.29
N PRO A 40 54.59 2.23 6.16
CA PRO A 40 53.63 1.16 6.45
C PRO A 40 52.39 1.66 7.19
N LEU A 41 52.53 2.68 8.05
CA LEU A 41 51.41 3.29 8.76
C LEU A 41 50.50 4.06 7.79
N ALA A 42 51.09 4.84 6.87
CA ALA A 42 50.37 5.55 5.83
C ALA A 42 49.69 4.58 4.85
N ALA A 43 50.36 3.49 4.46
CA ALA A 43 49.78 2.45 3.63
C ALA A 43 48.60 1.75 4.34
N PHE A 44 48.71 1.50 5.64
CA PHE A 44 47.62 0.97 6.45
C PHE A 44 46.42 1.91 6.48
N PHE A 45 46.62 3.20 6.76
CA PHE A 45 45.51 4.17 6.76
C PHE A 45 44.89 4.35 5.38
N MET A 46 45.68 4.33 4.30
CA MET A 46 45.17 4.37 2.92
C MET A 46 44.35 3.11 2.57
N ALA A 47 44.82 1.93 2.97
CA ALA A 47 44.07 0.69 2.79
C ALA A 47 42.79 0.68 3.66
N PHE A 48 42.87 1.18 4.89
CA PHE A 48 41.72 1.26 5.79
C PHE A 48 40.67 2.25 5.27
N THR A 49 41.07 3.43 4.80
CA THR A 49 40.13 4.41 4.25
C THR A 49 39.49 3.91 2.98
N THR A 50 40.24 3.26 2.08
CA THR A 50 39.68 2.67 0.85
C THR A 50 38.70 1.52 1.13
N VAL A 51 39.02 0.62 2.07
CA VAL A 51 38.09 -0.44 2.48
C VAL A 51 36.85 0.14 3.13
N MET A 52 37.00 1.12 4.02
CA MET A 52 35.88 1.76 4.71
C MET A 52 34.98 2.53 3.74
N THR A 53 35.53 3.25 2.77
CA THR A 53 34.72 3.95 1.75
C THR A 53 33.98 2.97 0.86
N VAL A 54 34.61 1.86 0.44
CA VAL A 54 33.95 0.80 -0.33
C VAL A 54 32.81 0.17 0.48
N LEU A 55 33.01 -0.11 1.77
CA LEU A 55 31.98 -0.63 2.66
C LEU A 55 30.81 0.33 2.82
N ILE A 56 31.09 1.63 3.04
CA ILE A 56 30.05 2.67 3.13
C ILE A 56 29.26 2.75 1.83
N VAL A 57 29.93 2.83 0.67
CA VAL A 57 29.25 2.88 -0.64
C VAL A 57 28.44 1.61 -0.91
N TYR A 58 28.94 0.44 -0.50
CA TYR A 58 28.21 -0.83 -0.63
C TYR A 58 26.96 -0.86 0.26
N MET A 59 27.09 -0.42 1.51
CA MET A 59 25.96 -0.33 2.45
C MET A 59 24.92 0.68 1.96
N ASP A 60 25.34 1.86 1.50
CA ASP A 60 24.46 2.88 0.93
C ASP A 60 23.74 2.36 -0.32
N ASN A 61 24.45 1.70 -1.25
CA ASN A 61 23.82 1.09 -2.42
C ASN A 61 22.82 -0.01 -2.04
N THR A 62 23.13 -0.81 -1.02
CA THR A 62 22.23 -1.85 -0.52
C THR A 62 20.99 -1.21 0.11
N ALA A 63 21.16 -0.18 0.94
CA ALA A 63 20.08 0.58 1.55
C ALA A 63 19.20 1.29 0.51
N ILE A 64 19.80 1.89 -0.52
CA ILE A 64 19.09 2.52 -1.65
C ILE A 64 18.28 1.49 -2.43
N LYS A 65 18.85 0.32 -2.73
CA LYS A 65 18.11 -0.76 -3.42
C LYS A 65 16.95 -1.27 -2.59
N HIS A 66 17.15 -1.46 -1.28
CA HIS A 66 16.07 -1.84 -0.37
C HIS A 66 15.00 -0.75 -0.29
N TYR A 67 15.39 0.53 -0.25
CA TYR A 67 14.48 1.65 -0.27
C TYR A 67 13.67 1.70 -1.58
N GLN A 68 14.32 1.58 -2.74
CA GLN A 68 13.65 1.54 -4.05
C GLN A 68 12.70 0.34 -4.16
N PHE A 69 13.12 -0.83 -3.69
CA PHE A 69 12.25 -2.01 -3.62
C PHE A 69 11.03 -1.76 -2.73
N ARG A 70 11.22 -1.15 -1.56
CA ARG A 70 10.11 -0.77 -0.66
C ARG A 70 9.15 0.21 -1.32
N VAL A 71 9.65 1.28 -1.93
CA VAL A 71 8.82 2.28 -2.61
C VAL A 71 8.01 1.64 -3.74
N ASN A 72 8.65 0.80 -4.56
CA ASN A 72 7.99 0.14 -5.69
C ASN A 72 6.94 -0.90 -5.24
N MET A 73 7.14 -1.55 -4.09
CA MET A 73 6.18 -2.47 -3.49
C MET A 73 5.04 -1.77 -2.72
N SER A 74 5.24 -0.52 -2.29
CA SER A 74 4.22 0.28 -1.60
C SER A 74 3.41 1.20 -2.52
N GLN A 75 3.81 1.35 -3.79
CA GLN A 75 3.16 2.31 -4.69
C GLN A 75 1.83 1.76 -5.20
N ASP A 76 0.74 2.42 -4.84
CA ASP A 76 -0.58 2.16 -5.41
C ASP A 76 -0.63 2.60 -6.89
N TYR A 77 -1.25 1.77 -7.73
CA TYR A 77 -1.35 2.03 -9.17
C TYR A 77 -2.74 2.55 -9.52
N ASP A 78 -2.80 3.78 -10.01
CA ASP A 78 -4.00 4.37 -10.60
C ASP A 78 -4.00 4.18 -12.11
N LEU A 79 -4.93 3.38 -12.64
CA LEU A 79 -5.02 3.09 -14.07
C LEU A 79 -5.87 4.16 -14.78
N LEU A 80 -5.47 5.42 -14.69
CA LEU A 80 -6.21 6.60 -15.20
C LEU A 80 -6.55 6.53 -16.70
N GLY A 81 -5.79 5.74 -17.48
CA GLY A 81 -6.05 5.53 -18.91
C GLY A 81 -7.17 4.55 -19.22
N VAL A 82 -7.77 3.91 -18.22
CA VAL A 82 -8.81 2.88 -18.39
C VAL A 82 -10.15 3.42 -17.90
N SER A 83 -11.08 3.65 -18.83
CA SER A 83 -12.44 4.11 -18.50
C SER A 83 -13.23 3.03 -17.74
N GLN A 84 -14.15 3.44 -16.88
CA GLN A 84 -15.06 2.54 -16.17
C GLN A 84 -15.97 1.69 -17.09
N ASP A 85 -16.17 2.09 -18.35
CA ASP A 85 -16.91 1.34 -19.37
C ASP A 85 -16.02 0.71 -20.45
N ASP A 86 -14.71 0.60 -20.19
CA ASP A 86 -13.77 -0.05 -21.10
C ASP A 86 -14.11 -1.54 -21.32
N PRO A 87 -14.31 -2.00 -22.57
CA PRO A 87 -14.67 -3.40 -22.85
C PRO A 87 -13.63 -4.44 -22.40
N GLN A 88 -12.34 -4.09 -22.44
CA GLN A 88 -11.27 -4.99 -22.00
C GLN A 88 -11.27 -5.12 -20.47
N LEU A 89 -11.52 -4.02 -19.75
CA LEU A 89 -11.71 -4.04 -18.30
C LEU A 89 -12.91 -4.91 -17.91
N ILE A 90 -14.06 -4.73 -18.58
CA ILE A 90 -15.27 -5.50 -18.30
C ILE A 90 -15.04 -7.00 -18.55
N MET A 91 -14.38 -7.34 -19.66
CA MET A 91 -14.01 -8.72 -19.97
C MET A 91 -13.05 -9.30 -18.93
N TYR A 92 -12.05 -8.52 -18.51
CA TYR A 92 -11.10 -8.90 -17.47
C TYR A 92 -11.78 -9.20 -16.13
N ILE A 93 -12.67 -8.32 -15.68
CA ILE A 93 -13.44 -8.52 -14.43
C ILE A 93 -14.26 -9.81 -14.54
N ARG A 94 -15.01 -9.98 -15.64
CA ARG A 94 -15.88 -11.15 -15.84
C ARG A 94 -15.10 -12.47 -15.90
N ALA A 95 -13.93 -12.48 -16.53
CA ALA A 95 -13.16 -13.70 -16.74
C ALA A 95 -12.28 -14.08 -15.53
N VAL A 96 -11.81 -13.09 -14.75
CA VAL A 96 -10.78 -13.31 -13.73
C VAL A 96 -11.29 -13.11 -12.31
N HIS A 97 -12.16 -12.12 -12.08
CA HIS A 97 -12.55 -11.69 -10.72
C HIS A 97 -13.94 -12.13 -10.33
N LEU A 98 -14.85 -12.21 -11.30
CA LEU A 98 -16.23 -12.59 -11.05
C LEU A 98 -16.35 -14.10 -10.89
N THR A 99 -16.62 -14.55 -9.67
CA THR A 99 -16.65 -15.99 -9.34
C THR A 99 -17.93 -16.33 -8.57
N PRO A 100 -18.46 -17.57 -8.66
CA PRO A 100 -19.58 -17.98 -7.80
C PRO A 100 -19.23 -17.84 -6.32
N ALA A 101 -20.13 -17.35 -5.47
CA ALA A 101 -19.88 -17.15 -4.05
C ALA A 101 -19.96 -18.47 -3.22
N ILE A 102 -19.38 -19.56 -3.76
CA ILE A 102 -19.48 -20.92 -3.22
C ILE A 102 -18.09 -21.54 -3.11
N GLU A 103 -17.77 -22.15 -1.98
CA GLU A 103 -16.60 -23.01 -1.79
C GLU A 103 -17.03 -24.49 -1.77
N PRO A 104 -16.85 -25.24 -2.87
CA PRO A 104 -17.41 -26.59 -3.01
C PRO A 104 -16.71 -27.63 -2.12
N ASN A 105 -15.45 -27.41 -1.73
CA ASN A 105 -14.64 -28.43 -1.07
C ASN A 105 -14.72 -28.41 0.46
N HIS A 106 -15.55 -27.54 1.03
CA HIS A 106 -15.68 -27.36 2.47
C HIS A 106 -17.13 -27.44 2.93
N LYS A 107 -17.34 -27.89 4.18
CA LYS A 107 -18.65 -27.81 4.81
C LYS A 107 -19.05 -26.32 4.92
N PRO A 108 -20.28 -25.95 4.50
CA PRO A 108 -20.75 -24.58 4.62
C PRO A 108 -20.67 -24.08 6.06
N LEU A 109 -20.26 -22.82 6.23
CA LEU A 109 -20.48 -22.11 7.48
C LEU A 109 -21.98 -21.91 7.69
N LYS A 110 -22.40 -21.83 8.96
CA LYS A 110 -23.79 -21.54 9.28
C LYS A 110 -24.00 -20.03 9.20
N SER A 111 -24.97 -19.62 8.42
CA SER A 111 -25.55 -18.29 8.45
C SER A 111 -26.10 -18.00 9.85
N GLU A 112 -25.99 -16.75 10.30
CA GLU A 112 -26.78 -16.29 11.43
C GLU A 112 -28.19 -15.95 10.96
N ASP A 113 -29.22 -16.45 11.65
CA ASP A 113 -30.64 -16.22 11.31
C ASP A 113 -31.11 -14.79 11.65
N GLU A 114 -30.22 -13.92 12.15
CA GLU A 114 -30.56 -12.59 12.64
C GLU A 114 -30.49 -11.55 11.50
N ILE A 115 -31.62 -10.90 11.24
CA ILE A 115 -31.71 -9.80 10.28
C ILE A 115 -31.31 -8.50 10.98
N SER A 116 -30.37 -7.75 10.40
CA SER A 116 -30.01 -6.43 10.90
C SER A 116 -31.19 -5.43 10.78
N GLU A 117 -31.26 -4.45 11.69
CA GLU A 117 -32.37 -3.48 11.74
C GLU A 117 -32.51 -2.69 10.43
N ASP A 118 -31.39 -2.30 9.83
CA ASP A 118 -31.34 -1.60 8.54
C ASP A 118 -31.88 -2.49 7.41
N THR A 119 -31.50 -3.77 7.34
CA THR A 119 -32.01 -4.72 6.35
C THR A 119 -33.51 -4.97 6.54
N ALA A 120 -33.97 -5.14 7.78
CA ALA A 120 -35.39 -5.30 8.09
C ALA A 120 -36.22 -4.07 7.68
N TYR A 121 -35.66 -2.87 7.82
CA TYR A 121 -36.27 -1.64 7.36
C TYR A 121 -36.33 -1.56 5.83
N VAL A 122 -35.25 -1.94 5.13
CA VAL A 122 -35.21 -1.98 3.66
C VAL A 122 -36.21 -2.99 3.07
N ILE A 123 -36.38 -4.15 3.70
CA ILE A 123 -37.41 -5.13 3.30
C ILE A 123 -38.81 -4.49 3.33
N LYS A 124 -39.11 -3.69 4.36
CA LYS A 124 -40.39 -2.96 4.46
C LYS A 124 -40.50 -1.87 3.40
N LEU A 125 -39.45 -1.08 3.17
CA LEU A 125 -39.42 -0.05 2.13
C LEU A 125 -39.70 -0.62 0.73
N LEU A 126 -39.13 -1.79 0.45
CA LEU A 126 -39.31 -2.50 -0.82
C LEU A 126 -40.56 -3.38 -0.86
N ASN A 127 -41.49 -3.22 0.08
CA ASN A 127 -42.75 -3.96 0.15
C ASN A 127 -42.57 -5.50 0.08
N ASN A 128 -41.56 -6.03 0.78
CA ASN A 128 -41.22 -7.46 0.78
C ASN A 128 -40.97 -8.01 -0.65
N LYS A 129 -40.29 -7.23 -1.49
CA LYS A 129 -39.93 -7.64 -2.85
C LYS A 129 -39.17 -8.98 -2.83
N HIS A 130 -39.61 -9.90 -3.68
CA HIS A 130 -38.92 -11.16 -3.95
C HIS A 130 -38.08 -11.06 -5.22
N LYS A 131 -37.03 -11.88 -5.31
CA LYS A 131 -36.14 -11.99 -6.48
C LYS A 131 -35.50 -10.66 -6.88
N GLY A 132 -35.10 -9.86 -5.88
CA GLY A 132 -34.36 -8.63 -6.13
C GLY A 132 -32.89 -8.87 -6.43
N PHE A 133 -32.20 -7.80 -6.85
CA PHE A 133 -30.76 -7.77 -7.04
C PHE A 133 -30.07 -6.85 -6.04
N PHE A 134 -29.09 -7.37 -5.30
CA PHE A 134 -28.29 -6.57 -4.37
C PHE A 134 -26.82 -6.46 -4.78
N ILE A 135 -26.15 -5.42 -4.28
CA ILE A 135 -24.69 -5.34 -4.24
C ILE A 135 -24.27 -5.01 -2.81
N GLU A 136 -23.36 -5.82 -2.25
CA GLU A 136 -22.82 -5.60 -0.91
C GLU A 136 -21.31 -5.43 -0.99
N ALA A 137 -20.86 -4.19 -0.80
CA ALA A 137 -19.44 -3.84 -0.69
C ALA A 137 -19.03 -3.84 0.78
N GLY A 138 -18.06 -4.68 1.13
CA GLY A 138 -17.66 -4.90 2.52
C GLY A 138 -18.28 -6.15 3.16
N ALA A 139 -18.95 -7.01 2.37
CA ALA A 139 -19.64 -8.21 2.86
C ALA A 139 -18.75 -9.08 3.79
N TYR A 140 -19.25 -9.46 4.97
CA TYR A 140 -18.51 -10.21 5.99
C TYR A 140 -17.31 -9.47 6.60
N GLY A 141 -17.24 -8.13 6.48
CA GLY A 141 -16.18 -7.31 7.08
C GLY A 141 -16.14 -7.36 8.61
N ASP A 142 -17.29 -7.58 9.24
CA ASP A 142 -17.47 -7.81 10.68
C ASP A 142 -17.82 -9.28 11.00
N GLY A 143 -17.71 -10.16 10.01
CA GLY A 143 -18.10 -11.56 10.10
C GLY A 143 -19.54 -11.87 9.69
N LYS A 144 -20.37 -10.87 9.34
CA LYS A 144 -21.78 -11.05 8.93
C LYS A 144 -22.05 -10.44 7.54
N SER A 145 -23.11 -10.89 6.87
CA SER A 145 -23.61 -10.28 5.64
C SER A 145 -25.02 -9.75 5.86
N LYS A 146 -25.25 -8.51 5.41
CA LYS A 146 -26.58 -7.87 5.47
C LYS A 146 -27.54 -8.41 4.42
N THR A 147 -27.01 -9.06 3.38
CA THR A 147 -27.81 -9.62 2.30
C THR A 147 -28.04 -11.13 2.44
N GLU A 148 -27.46 -11.73 3.48
CA GLU A 148 -27.52 -13.17 3.74
C GLU A 148 -28.96 -13.69 3.64
N TRP A 149 -29.79 -13.12 4.51
CA TRP A 149 -31.19 -13.49 4.70
C TRP A 149 -32.05 -13.21 3.46
N LEU A 150 -31.75 -12.15 2.70
CA LEU A 150 -32.50 -11.78 1.48
C LEU A 150 -32.40 -12.86 0.40
N GLU A 151 -31.22 -13.44 0.23
CA GLU A 151 -30.99 -14.54 -0.71
C GLU A 151 -31.74 -15.80 -0.28
N GLU A 152 -31.63 -16.18 1.00
CA GLU A 152 -32.22 -17.41 1.52
C GLU A 152 -33.76 -17.38 1.56
N ASN A 153 -34.34 -16.25 1.96
CA ASN A 153 -35.78 -16.16 2.27
C ASN A 153 -36.59 -15.46 1.18
N LEU A 154 -35.99 -14.52 0.45
CA LEU A 154 -36.68 -13.77 -0.60
C LEU A 154 -36.23 -14.16 -2.01
N GLY A 155 -35.27 -15.09 -2.14
CA GLY A 155 -34.75 -15.57 -3.42
C GLY A 155 -33.99 -14.50 -4.19
N TRP A 156 -33.40 -13.54 -3.48
CA TRP A 156 -32.56 -12.51 -4.10
C TRP A 156 -31.25 -13.09 -4.62
N GLN A 157 -30.64 -12.38 -5.54
CA GLN A 157 -29.31 -12.66 -6.06
C GLN A 157 -28.47 -11.39 -6.00
N GLY A 158 -27.15 -11.51 -6.04
CA GLY A 158 -26.33 -10.31 -5.96
C GLY A 158 -24.84 -10.49 -6.19
N LEU A 159 -24.14 -9.37 -6.00
CA LEU A 159 -22.70 -9.28 -6.08
C LEU A 159 -22.12 -8.92 -4.71
N LEU A 160 -21.25 -9.78 -4.20
CA LEU A 160 -20.52 -9.60 -2.95
C LEU A 160 -19.09 -9.13 -3.26
N ILE A 161 -18.64 -8.06 -2.63
CA ILE A 161 -17.30 -7.49 -2.85
C ILE A 161 -16.59 -7.42 -1.51
N GLN A 162 -15.47 -8.12 -1.38
CA GLN A 162 -14.69 -8.15 -0.14
C GLN A 162 -13.19 -8.09 -0.45
N PRO A 163 -12.49 -7.02 -0.02
CA PRO A 163 -11.05 -6.90 -0.23
C PRO A 163 -10.20 -7.74 0.74
N ASP A 164 -10.58 -7.94 2.00
CA ASP A 164 -9.77 -8.73 2.95
C ASP A 164 -9.77 -10.21 2.53
N PRO A 165 -8.60 -10.85 2.31
CA PRO A 165 -8.56 -12.26 1.93
C PRO A 165 -9.23 -13.19 2.96
N ARG A 166 -9.07 -12.91 4.26
CA ARG A 166 -9.64 -13.74 5.33
C ARG A 166 -11.17 -13.67 5.29
N HIS A 167 -11.71 -12.45 5.17
CA HIS A 167 -13.15 -12.25 5.04
C HIS A 167 -13.69 -12.79 3.71
N TYR A 168 -12.95 -12.65 2.61
CA TYR A 168 -13.33 -13.19 1.30
C TYR A 168 -13.41 -14.73 1.33
N PHE A 169 -12.43 -15.41 1.93
CA PHE A 169 -12.50 -16.86 2.08
C PHE A 169 -13.62 -17.29 3.04
N SER A 170 -13.90 -16.51 4.10
CA SER A 170 -15.06 -16.75 4.97
C SER A 170 -16.37 -16.63 4.20
N LEU A 171 -16.55 -15.55 3.44
CA LEU A 171 -17.70 -15.28 2.57
C LEU A 171 -17.96 -16.46 1.63
N ARG A 172 -16.92 -16.96 0.94
CA ARG A 172 -17.05 -18.10 0.02
C ARG A 172 -17.57 -19.36 0.70
N ARG A 173 -17.25 -19.57 1.98
CA ARG A 173 -17.69 -20.73 2.76
C ARG A 173 -19.14 -20.65 3.23
N HIS A 174 -19.82 -19.50 3.11
CA HIS A 174 -21.26 -19.39 3.35
C HIS A 174 -22.09 -19.94 2.19
N ASN A 175 -21.46 -20.25 1.04
CA ASN A 175 -22.09 -20.95 -0.09
C ASN A 175 -23.37 -20.27 -0.59
N ARG A 176 -23.25 -18.97 -0.87
CA ARG A 176 -24.27 -18.08 -1.41
C ARG A 176 -24.60 -18.50 -2.85
N LYS A 177 -25.62 -19.35 -3.01
CA LYS A 177 -25.95 -20.10 -4.25
C LYS A 177 -26.38 -19.21 -5.41
N HIS A 178 -26.95 -18.06 -5.12
CA HIS A 178 -27.49 -17.11 -6.08
C HIS A 178 -26.60 -15.87 -6.23
N SER A 179 -25.46 -15.83 -5.53
CA SER A 179 -24.56 -14.68 -5.56
C SER A 179 -23.22 -14.99 -6.20
N GLN A 180 -22.61 -13.94 -6.73
CA GLN A 180 -21.23 -13.93 -7.20
C GLN A 180 -20.38 -13.12 -6.22
N ALA A 181 -19.09 -13.43 -6.17
CA ALA A 181 -18.12 -12.79 -5.28
C ALA A 181 -16.92 -12.27 -6.06
N ILE A 182 -16.43 -11.10 -5.66
CA ILE A 182 -15.19 -10.48 -6.14
C ILE A 182 -14.26 -10.28 -4.94
N HIS A 183 -13.03 -10.78 -5.08
CA HIS A 183 -11.94 -10.47 -4.15
C HIS A 183 -11.26 -9.18 -4.59
N GLY A 184 -11.74 -8.06 -4.05
CA GLY A 184 -11.35 -6.72 -4.47
C GLY A 184 -12.16 -5.64 -3.76
N CYS A 185 -11.95 -4.39 -4.16
CA CYS A 185 -12.60 -3.22 -3.59
C CYS A 185 -13.40 -2.47 -4.66
N ILE A 186 -14.21 -1.50 -4.23
CA ILE A 186 -14.78 -0.50 -5.13
C ILE A 186 -13.82 0.67 -5.23
N SER A 187 -13.56 1.13 -6.46
CA SER A 187 -12.71 2.29 -6.70
C SER A 187 -13.46 3.58 -6.37
N PRO A 188 -12.87 4.51 -5.60
CA PRO A 188 -13.44 5.84 -5.36
C PRO A 188 -13.23 6.81 -6.54
N SER A 189 -12.86 6.29 -7.71
CA SER A 189 -12.61 7.05 -8.93
C SER A 189 -13.21 6.32 -10.13
N PRO A 190 -13.45 6.98 -11.27
CA PRO A 190 -14.01 6.33 -12.45
C PRO A 190 -12.98 5.45 -13.19
N HIS A 191 -11.90 5.04 -12.52
CA HIS A 191 -10.80 4.24 -13.05
C HIS A 191 -10.46 3.08 -12.10
N PRO A 192 -10.02 1.92 -12.62
CA PRO A 192 -9.53 0.84 -11.77
C PRO A 192 -8.22 1.23 -11.09
N LYS A 193 -7.98 0.66 -9.91
CA LYS A 193 -6.78 0.90 -9.11
C LYS A 193 -6.25 -0.40 -8.53
N GLU A 194 -4.97 -0.42 -8.18
CA GLU A 194 -4.39 -1.47 -7.34
C GLU A 194 -3.78 -0.83 -6.10
N VAL A 195 -4.27 -1.25 -4.93
CA VAL A 195 -3.99 -0.62 -3.65
C VAL A 195 -3.46 -1.62 -2.63
N SER A 196 -2.67 -1.13 -1.69
CA SER A 196 -2.22 -1.91 -0.54
C SER A 196 -3.28 -1.91 0.56
N LEU A 197 -3.69 -3.11 1.01
CA LEU A 197 -4.54 -3.25 2.18
C LEU A 197 -3.72 -3.08 3.44
N HIS A 198 -4.11 -2.09 4.24
CA HIS A 198 -3.58 -1.89 5.58
C HIS A 198 -4.64 -2.34 6.60
N PRO A 199 -4.39 -3.41 7.36
CA PRO A 199 -5.31 -3.85 8.40
C PRO A 199 -5.30 -2.83 9.55
N GLU A 200 -6.43 -2.16 9.80
CA GLU A 200 -6.68 -1.44 11.05
C GLU A 200 -7.75 -2.18 11.85
N ASN A 201 -7.67 -2.10 13.19
CA ASN A 201 -8.72 -2.63 14.07
C ASN A 201 -10.06 -1.94 13.75
N GLY A 202 -11.01 -2.69 13.18
CA GLY A 202 -12.36 -2.21 12.85
C GLY A 202 -12.61 -1.82 11.39
N GLY A 203 -11.72 -2.13 10.45
CA GLY A 203 -12.01 -2.03 9.01
C GLY A 203 -10.79 -1.90 8.11
N ILE A 204 -11.01 -1.98 6.81
CA ILE A 204 -10.00 -1.70 5.77
C ILE A 204 -10.11 -0.24 5.34
N LYS A 205 -8.99 0.48 5.32
CA LYS A 205 -8.89 1.78 4.63
C LYS A 205 -8.15 1.61 3.32
N VAL A 206 -8.83 1.93 2.23
CA VAL A 206 -8.19 2.18 0.93
C VAL A 206 -7.80 3.66 0.94
N ASN A 207 -6.49 3.96 0.91
CA ASN A 207 -5.86 5.31 0.99
C ASN A 207 -5.34 5.80 2.36
N SER A 208 -5.04 4.94 3.34
CA SER A 208 -4.22 5.42 4.46
C SER A 208 -2.78 5.64 3.96
N ILE A 209 -2.46 6.87 3.54
CA ILE A 209 -1.07 7.34 3.52
C ILE A 209 -0.64 7.45 4.98
N ARG A 210 -0.28 6.31 5.58
CA ARG A 210 0.50 6.33 6.80
C ARG A 210 1.88 6.76 6.35
N SER A 211 2.25 8.00 6.70
CA SER A 211 3.61 8.51 6.54
C SER A 211 4.58 7.42 6.96
N SER A 212 5.32 6.88 6.00
CA SER A 212 6.26 5.77 6.14
C SER A 212 7.48 6.09 7.02
N LEU A 213 7.34 7.06 7.94
CA LEU A 213 8.40 7.62 8.76
C LEU A 213 8.28 7.29 10.25
N LEU A 214 7.15 6.78 10.76
CA LEU A 214 6.95 6.67 12.21
C LEU A 214 6.55 5.31 12.79
N ASP A 215 6.31 4.28 11.98
CA ASP A 215 5.95 2.96 12.49
C ASP A 215 6.87 1.88 11.92
N MET A 216 8.07 1.84 12.49
CA MET A 216 8.97 0.71 12.41
C MET A 216 8.52 -0.32 13.44
N ASP A 217 7.50 -1.12 13.12
CA ASP A 217 7.34 -2.43 13.75
C ASP A 217 7.30 -3.50 12.64
N ASP A 218 8.08 -4.55 12.85
CA ASP A 218 8.70 -5.43 11.85
C ASP A 218 7.72 -6.44 11.22
N SER A 219 6.42 -6.12 11.18
CA SER A 219 5.33 -7.03 10.77
C SER A 219 4.65 -6.68 9.43
N ASP A 220 4.94 -5.51 8.86
CA ASP A 220 4.28 -4.98 7.64
C ASP A 220 4.97 -5.39 6.31
N TRP A 221 5.68 -6.52 6.28
CA TRP A 221 6.43 -6.93 5.08
C TRP A 221 5.54 -7.39 3.90
N PHE A 222 4.27 -7.76 4.15
CA PHE A 222 3.33 -8.19 3.12
C PHE A 222 1.95 -7.54 3.28
N ASN A 223 1.83 -6.26 2.91
CA ASN A 223 0.52 -5.68 2.69
C ASN A 223 -0.12 -6.36 1.47
N THR A 224 -1.30 -6.96 1.66
CA THR A 224 -2.01 -7.63 0.56
C THR A 224 -2.43 -6.57 -0.45
N ARG A 225 -2.04 -6.75 -1.70
CA ARG A 225 -2.45 -5.88 -2.80
C ARG A 225 -3.78 -6.35 -3.36
N VAL A 226 -4.73 -5.44 -3.53
CA VAL A 226 -6.03 -5.74 -4.12
C VAL A 226 -6.38 -4.77 -5.23
N LYS A 227 -7.20 -5.25 -6.16
CA LYS A 227 -7.73 -4.44 -7.25
C LYS A 227 -9.04 -3.82 -6.83
N CYS A 228 -9.14 -2.51 -7.01
CA CYS A 228 -10.39 -1.79 -6.89
C CYS A 228 -10.96 -1.50 -8.27
N PHE A 229 -12.25 -1.77 -8.46
CA PHE A 229 -12.94 -1.53 -9.72
C PHE A 229 -14.03 -0.47 -9.55
N PRO A 230 -14.24 0.44 -10.51
CA PRO A 230 -15.39 1.34 -10.47
C PRO A 230 -16.69 0.55 -10.35
N LEU A 231 -17.65 1.04 -9.55
CA LEU A 231 -18.93 0.35 -9.37
C LEU A 231 -19.62 0.10 -10.71
N TYR A 232 -19.57 1.08 -11.63
CA TYR A 232 -20.16 0.91 -12.97
C TYR A 232 -19.50 -0.21 -13.79
N SER A 233 -18.18 -0.41 -13.69
CA SER A 233 -17.50 -1.53 -14.35
C SER A 233 -18.00 -2.88 -13.83
N LEU A 234 -18.25 -2.98 -12.52
CA LEU A 234 -18.79 -4.19 -11.89
C LEU A 234 -20.22 -4.48 -12.38
N LEU A 235 -21.05 -3.44 -12.49
CA LEU A 235 -22.41 -3.53 -13.04
C LEU A 235 -22.42 -4.04 -14.49
N LEU A 236 -21.52 -3.52 -15.32
CA LEU A 236 -21.39 -3.99 -16.71
C LEU A 236 -20.85 -5.43 -16.78
N ALA A 237 -19.94 -5.81 -15.87
CA ALA A 237 -19.41 -7.17 -15.80
C ALA A 237 -20.49 -8.19 -15.42
N THR A 238 -21.39 -7.86 -14.49
CA THR A 238 -22.54 -8.69 -14.09
C THR A 238 -23.74 -8.57 -15.04
N ASN A 239 -23.69 -7.64 -16.01
CA ASN A 239 -24.80 -7.35 -16.93
C ASN A 239 -26.08 -6.90 -16.19
N VAL A 240 -25.92 -6.08 -15.14
CA VAL A 240 -27.00 -5.55 -14.32
C VAL A 240 -26.90 -4.04 -14.22
N THR A 241 -27.98 -3.33 -14.54
CA THR A 241 -28.08 -1.87 -14.37
C THR A 241 -29.22 -1.44 -13.45
N ASN A 242 -30.07 -2.39 -13.04
CA ASN A 242 -31.15 -2.19 -12.08
C ASN A 242 -30.80 -2.93 -10.79
N ILE A 243 -30.67 -2.18 -9.70
CA ILE A 243 -30.23 -2.68 -8.40
C ILE A 243 -31.33 -2.31 -7.40
N ASP A 244 -31.82 -3.29 -6.67
CA ASP A 244 -32.84 -3.07 -5.65
C ASP A 244 -32.22 -2.57 -4.35
N TYR A 245 -31.02 -3.07 -4.03
CA TYR A 245 -30.35 -2.70 -2.79
C TYR A 245 -28.83 -2.62 -2.96
N LEU A 246 -28.28 -1.42 -2.83
CA LEU A 246 -26.83 -1.17 -2.81
C LEU A 246 -26.39 -0.90 -1.37
N ILE A 247 -25.42 -1.66 -0.89
CA ILE A 247 -24.77 -1.46 0.41
C ILE A 247 -23.31 -1.08 0.16
N LEU A 248 -22.91 0.09 0.68
CA LEU A 248 -21.55 0.62 0.58
C LEU A 248 -20.89 0.73 1.95
N GLU A 249 -20.01 -0.21 2.25
CA GLU A 249 -19.13 -0.21 3.44
C GLU A 249 -17.67 -0.28 2.96
N THR A 250 -17.21 0.80 2.34
CA THR A 250 -15.90 0.89 1.67
C THR A 250 -14.79 1.40 2.57
N GLY A 251 -15.11 1.69 3.83
CA GLY A 251 -14.14 2.12 4.82
C GLY A 251 -13.85 3.62 4.78
N GLY A 252 -14.80 4.45 4.34
CA GLY A 252 -14.70 5.92 4.34
C GLY A 252 -14.52 6.56 2.97
N THR A 253 -14.86 5.85 1.90
CA THR A 253 -14.81 6.37 0.52
C THR A 253 -16.18 6.36 -0.17
N GLU A 254 -17.25 6.27 0.61
CA GLU A 254 -18.58 5.98 0.11
C GLU A 254 -19.12 7.10 -0.79
N LEU A 255 -18.89 8.36 -0.41
CA LEU A 255 -19.28 9.52 -1.21
C LEU A 255 -18.53 9.54 -2.55
N GLN A 256 -17.23 9.34 -2.54
CA GLN A 256 -16.39 9.34 -3.75
C GLN A 256 -16.80 8.22 -4.70
N VAL A 257 -17.15 7.04 -4.17
CA VAL A 257 -17.73 5.96 -4.98
C VAL A 257 -19.03 6.41 -5.64
N LEU A 258 -19.97 6.99 -4.88
CA LEU A 258 -21.25 7.46 -5.40
C LEU A 258 -21.10 8.58 -6.44
N GLU A 259 -20.12 9.47 -6.28
CA GLU A 259 -19.81 10.52 -7.26
C GLU A 259 -19.42 9.99 -8.64
N THR A 260 -18.90 8.76 -8.72
CA THR A 260 -18.49 8.12 -9.98
C THR A 260 -19.63 7.41 -10.71
N VAL A 261 -20.76 7.18 -10.03
CA VAL A 261 -21.88 6.41 -10.56
C VAL A 261 -22.64 7.23 -11.63
N PRO A 262 -22.78 6.70 -12.86
CA PRO A 262 -23.59 7.36 -13.88
C PRO A 262 -25.08 7.09 -13.65
N PHE A 263 -25.70 7.80 -12.70
CA PHE A 263 -27.11 7.63 -12.30
C PHE A 263 -28.12 7.75 -13.44
N GLU A 264 -27.76 8.35 -14.57
CA GLU A 264 -28.57 8.42 -15.78
C GLU A 264 -28.63 7.07 -16.54
N ARG A 265 -27.69 6.17 -16.25
CA ARG A 265 -27.54 4.83 -16.86
C ARG A 265 -27.70 3.69 -15.85
N THR A 266 -27.83 3.99 -14.56
CA THR A 266 -27.93 3.01 -13.48
C THR A 266 -29.10 3.36 -12.57
N ASN A 267 -30.03 2.42 -12.40
CA ASN A 267 -31.16 2.56 -11.50
C ASN A 267 -30.88 1.83 -10.20
N ILE A 268 -30.84 2.55 -9.07
CA ILE A 268 -30.60 1.98 -7.75
C ILE A 268 -31.78 2.38 -6.86
N GLU A 269 -32.57 1.42 -6.40
CA GLU A 269 -33.81 1.73 -5.67
C GLU A 269 -33.52 2.21 -4.24
N VAL A 270 -32.70 1.45 -3.50
CA VAL A 270 -32.28 1.77 -2.14
C VAL A 270 -30.76 1.75 -2.04
N ILE A 271 -30.20 2.78 -1.41
CA ILE A 271 -28.78 2.91 -1.11
C ILE A 271 -28.61 2.94 0.41
N ASN A 272 -27.84 2.01 0.96
CA ASN A 272 -27.37 2.01 2.34
C ASN A 272 -25.88 2.33 2.37
N VAL A 273 -25.53 3.40 3.06
CA VAL A 273 -24.16 3.92 3.13
C VAL A 273 -23.66 3.81 4.55
N GLN A 274 -22.46 3.25 4.74
CA GLN A 274 -21.76 3.35 6.01
C GLN A 274 -21.18 4.75 6.18
N VAL A 275 -21.51 5.39 7.28
CA VAL A 275 -21.18 6.76 7.61
C VAL A 275 -20.69 6.80 9.05
N ARG A 276 -19.38 6.99 9.23
CA ARG A 276 -18.76 6.99 10.55
C ARG A 276 -19.24 8.17 11.41
N ASN A 277 -19.22 8.00 12.73
CA ASN A 277 -19.74 9.02 13.64
C ASN A 277 -19.09 10.42 13.50
N ASN A 278 -17.79 10.48 13.23
CA ASN A 278 -17.02 11.73 13.06
C ASN A 278 -16.87 12.17 11.60
N ASP A 279 -17.66 11.59 10.70
CA ASP A 279 -17.57 11.92 9.29
C ASP A 279 -18.11 13.34 9.02
N THR A 280 -17.24 14.22 8.54
CA THR A 280 -17.58 15.59 8.17
C THR A 280 -18.37 15.64 6.86
N GLU A 281 -18.37 14.56 6.07
CA GLU A 281 -19.01 14.49 4.76
C GLU A 281 -20.49 14.09 4.84
N LYS A 282 -21.03 13.82 6.04
CA LYS A 282 -22.45 13.45 6.27
C LYS A 282 -23.45 14.34 5.53
N ASP A 283 -23.30 15.65 5.70
CA ASP A 283 -24.20 16.61 5.08
C ASP A 283 -23.97 16.73 3.57
N THR A 284 -22.72 16.56 3.13
CA THR A 284 -22.35 16.54 1.71
C THR A 284 -22.97 15.33 1.02
N LEU A 285 -22.89 14.14 1.63
CA LEU A 285 -23.52 12.91 1.15
C LEU A 285 -25.04 13.07 1.00
N LYS A 286 -25.72 13.58 2.04
CA LYS A 286 -27.16 13.81 1.99
C LYS A 286 -27.55 14.79 0.87
N LYS A 287 -26.80 15.88 0.70
CA LYS A 287 -27.03 16.86 -0.38
C LYS A 287 -26.78 16.26 -1.75
N PHE A 288 -25.70 15.52 -1.92
CA PHE A 288 -25.35 14.85 -3.18
C PHE A 288 -26.46 13.88 -3.61
N LEU A 289 -26.88 13.00 -2.71
CA LEU A 289 -27.94 12.03 -2.99
C LEU A 289 -29.30 12.71 -3.24
N ALA A 290 -29.61 13.80 -2.55
CA ALA A 290 -30.80 14.60 -2.85
C ALA A 290 -30.77 15.18 -4.28
N LEU A 291 -29.62 15.65 -4.76
CA LEU A 291 -29.46 16.11 -6.16
C LEU A 291 -29.65 14.96 -7.17
N LYS A 292 -29.40 13.72 -6.75
CA LYS A 292 -29.63 12.50 -7.54
C LYS A 292 -31.03 11.90 -7.32
N LYS A 293 -31.97 12.66 -6.77
CA LYS A 293 -33.36 12.24 -6.49
C LYS A 293 -33.47 11.13 -5.46
N TYR A 294 -32.58 11.07 -4.49
CA TYR A 294 -32.70 10.17 -3.34
C TYR A 294 -33.15 10.95 -2.10
N LYS A 295 -34.11 10.38 -1.38
CA LYS A 295 -34.56 10.88 -0.09
C LYS A 295 -33.89 10.09 1.03
N PHE A 296 -33.38 10.79 2.03
CA PHE A 296 -32.94 10.18 3.29
C PHE A 296 -34.15 9.60 4.03
N MET A 297 -34.08 8.33 4.40
CA MET A 297 -35.19 7.59 5.01
C MET A 297 -35.00 7.41 6.51
N GLU A 298 -33.89 6.82 6.93
CA GLU A 298 -33.60 6.51 8.33
C GLU A 298 -32.09 6.26 8.53
N ASN A 299 -31.60 6.37 9.77
CA ASN A 299 -30.26 5.91 10.14
C ASN A 299 -30.27 4.86 11.26
N PHE A 300 -29.39 3.87 11.14
CA PHE A 300 -29.18 2.78 12.11
C PHE A 300 -27.70 2.75 12.48
N ASN A 301 -27.33 3.30 13.63
CA ASN A 301 -25.92 3.50 14.02
C ASN A 301 -25.13 4.24 12.92
N GLU A 302 -24.20 3.56 12.26
CA GLU A 302 -23.39 4.07 11.16
C GLU A 302 -24.00 3.80 9.77
N SER A 303 -25.19 3.20 9.67
CA SER A 303 -25.85 2.89 8.39
C SER A 303 -26.91 3.94 8.03
N TYR A 304 -26.77 4.61 6.89
CA TYR A 304 -27.68 5.66 6.43
C TYR A 304 -28.43 5.16 5.19
N VAL A 305 -29.76 5.06 5.28
CA VAL A 305 -30.62 4.51 4.23
C VAL A 305 -31.26 5.64 3.41
N PHE A 306 -31.13 5.54 2.09
CA PHE A 306 -31.69 6.45 1.11
C PHE A 306 -32.54 5.68 0.10
N MET A 307 -33.64 6.27 -0.36
CA MET A 307 -34.55 5.67 -1.35
C MET A 307 -34.76 6.62 -2.53
N LEU A 308 -34.76 6.07 -3.74
CA LEU A 308 -35.04 6.80 -4.96
C LEU A 308 -36.46 7.38 -4.93
N THR A 309 -36.61 8.65 -5.30
CA THR A 309 -37.90 9.32 -5.45
C THR A 309 -38.25 9.42 -6.93
N HIS A 310 -39.37 8.80 -7.31
CA HIS A 310 -39.95 8.90 -8.66
C HIS A 310 -40.74 10.19 -8.86
#